data_AF-A0A7M7J1W4-F1
#
_entry.id   AF-A0A7M7J1W4-F1
#
_cell.length_a   1.000
_cell.length_b   1.000
_cell.length_c   1.000
_cell.angle_alpha   90.00
_cell.angle_beta   90.00
_cell.angle_gamma   90.00
#
_symmetry.space_group_name_H-M   'P 1'
#
loop_
_entity.id
_entity.type
_entity.pdbx_description
1 polymer ?
#
loop_
_entity_poly.entity_id
_entity_poly.type
_entity_poly.pdbx_seq_one_letter_code
_entity_poly.pdbx_strand_id
1 'polypeptide(L)'
;MASKGWKVVQAHVPLIRFRKGGNSRAAAAKPASAPSGAGAAASSKQQGATGPNVVVLPIIEDFQLPLRFQRRPIDIKEIEYINRGGPE
;
A
#
# COMPACT_ATOMS: atom_id res chain seq x y z
N MET A 1 42.12 32.62 39.37
CA MET A 1 42.14 31.14 39.22
C MET A 1 40.71 30.67 38.98
N ALA A 2 40.35 30.26 37.76
CA ALA A 2 39.01 29.79 37.45
C ALA A 2 38.96 28.26 37.61
N SER A 3 38.25 27.76 38.63
CA SER A 3 38.01 26.35 38.84
C SER A 3 36.95 25.86 37.85
N LYS A 4 37.40 25.19 36.77
CA LYS A 4 36.50 24.54 35.81
C LYS A 4 36.10 23.18 36.39
N GLY A 5 35.00 23.17 37.15
CA GLY A 5 34.44 21.93 37.70
C GLY A 5 34.03 20.96 36.59
N TRP A 6 34.44 19.70 36.69
CA TRP A 6 34.00 18.66 35.78
C TRP A 6 32.50 18.40 35.96
N LYS A 7 31.71 18.73 34.93
CA LYS A 7 30.31 18.28 34.86
C LYS A 7 30.30 16.80 34.50
N VAL A 8 29.87 15.96 35.43
CA VAL A 8 29.60 14.55 35.17
C VAL A 8 28.43 14.47 34.19
N VAL A 9 28.69 13.99 32.98
CA VAL A 9 27.66 13.77 31.96
C VAL A 9 26.97 12.44 32.29
N GLN A 10 25.65 12.46 32.53
CA GLN A 10 24.90 11.21 32.71
C GLN A 10 24.93 10.39 31.42
N ALA A 11 25.22 9.09 31.57
CA ALA A 11 25.22 8.16 30.45
C ALA A 11 23.80 8.01 29.88
N HIS A 12 23.67 8.15 28.56
CA HIS A 12 22.41 7.98 27.86
C HIS A 12 21.93 6.52 27.92
N VAL A 13 20.70 6.30 28.37
CA VAL A 13 20.06 4.97 28.37
C VAL A 13 19.32 4.78 27.04
N PRO A 14 19.68 3.78 26.21
CA PRO A 14 19.01 3.55 24.95
C PRO A 14 17.54 3.15 25.17
N LEU A 15 16.62 3.88 24.53
CA LEU A 15 15.17 3.67 24.65
C LEU A 15 14.69 2.37 23.99
N ILE A 16 15.45 1.85 23.01
CA ILE A 16 15.10 0.63 22.28
C ILE A 16 15.98 -0.51 22.78
N ARG A 17 15.36 -1.51 23.40
CA ARG A 17 16.03 -2.78 23.78
C ARG A 17 15.64 -3.87 22.78
N PHE A 18 16.61 -4.31 21.97
CA PHE A 18 16.41 -5.46 21.11
C PHE A 18 16.34 -6.73 21.95
N ARG A 19 15.30 -7.54 21.73
CA ARG A 19 15.19 -8.85 22.36
C ARG A 19 16.17 -9.80 21.69
N LYS A 20 17.13 -10.32 22.46
CA LYS A 20 18.09 -11.33 21.98
C LYS A 20 17.32 -12.57 21.51
N GLY A 21 17.43 -12.89 20.22
CA GLY A 21 16.76 -14.04 19.58
C GLY A 21 15.46 -13.75 18.81
N GLY A 22 15.07 -12.48 18.60
CA GLY A 22 13.86 -12.16 17.84
C GLY A 22 14.03 -12.36 16.33
N ASN A 23 13.59 -13.51 15.81
CA ASN A 23 12.93 -13.69 14.50
C ASN A 23 12.44 -15.15 14.34
N SER A 24 11.51 -15.60 15.18
CA SER A 24 10.72 -16.80 14.90
C SER A 24 9.48 -16.41 14.10
N ARG A 25 9.56 -16.55 12.77
CA ARG A 25 8.40 -16.54 11.88
C ARG A 25 7.48 -17.72 12.24
N ALA A 26 6.33 -17.46 12.85
CA ALA A 26 5.24 -18.43 13.05
C ALA A 26 3.94 -17.65 13.28
N ALA A 27 2.78 -17.98 12.72
CA ALA A 27 2.36 -19.02 11.81
C ALA A 27 1.11 -18.52 11.07
N ALA A 28 0.92 -18.95 9.82
CA ALA A 28 -0.29 -18.65 9.05
C ALA A 28 -1.53 -19.26 9.73
N ALA A 29 -2.41 -18.42 10.27
CA ALA A 29 -3.72 -18.83 10.73
C ALA A 29 -4.64 -19.04 9.50
N LYS A 30 -5.09 -20.29 9.31
CA LYS A 30 -6.20 -20.64 8.40
C LYS A 30 -7.51 -20.05 8.94
N PRO A 31 -8.40 -19.46 8.11
CA PRO A 31 -9.81 -19.36 8.45
C PRO A 31 -10.63 -20.49 7.81
N ALA A 32 -11.61 -20.95 8.57
CA ALA A 32 -12.55 -22.02 8.27
C ALA A 32 -13.54 -21.67 7.13
N SER A 33 -14.13 -22.72 6.57
CA SER A 33 -15.04 -22.72 5.42
C SER A 33 -16.52 -22.43 5.76
N ALA A 34 -17.21 -21.81 4.78
CA ALA A 34 -18.65 -21.78 4.44
C ALA A 34 -19.56 -20.69 5.07
N PRO A 35 -20.70 -20.27 4.43
CA PRO A 35 -21.32 -20.77 3.18
C PRO A 35 -21.51 -19.72 2.06
N SER A 36 -21.96 -20.23 0.91
CA SER A 36 -22.22 -19.58 -0.39
C SER A 36 -23.37 -18.55 -0.37
N GLY A 37 -23.05 -17.32 -0.80
CA GLY A 37 -24.01 -16.30 -1.22
C GLY A 37 -23.65 -15.80 -2.63
N ALA A 38 -24.63 -15.81 -3.53
CA ALA A 38 -24.48 -15.48 -4.94
C ALA A 38 -24.11 -14.01 -5.17
N GLY A 39 -23.26 -13.77 -6.18
CA GLY A 39 -22.87 -12.43 -6.64
C GLY A 39 -21.37 -12.20 -6.74
N ALA A 40 -20.62 -13.16 -7.30
CA ALA A 40 -19.21 -12.95 -7.60
C ALA A 40 -19.08 -12.04 -8.84
N ALA A 41 -19.09 -10.72 -8.65
CA ALA A 41 -18.31 -9.87 -9.52
C ALA A 41 -16.85 -10.28 -9.29
N ALA A 42 -16.21 -10.84 -10.31
CA ALA A 42 -14.84 -11.30 -10.23
C ALA A 42 -13.92 -10.11 -9.94
N SER A 43 -13.68 -9.81 -8.66
CA SER A 43 -12.63 -8.89 -8.27
C SER A 43 -11.31 -9.58 -8.58
N SER A 44 -10.69 -9.22 -9.70
CA SER A 44 -9.28 -9.54 -9.90
C SER A 44 -8.52 -8.99 -8.71
N LYS A 45 -7.97 -9.86 -7.85
CA LYS A 45 -7.12 -9.45 -6.73
C LYS A 45 -5.84 -8.87 -7.32
N GLN A 46 -5.85 -7.58 -7.62
CA GLN A 46 -4.64 -6.86 -7.99
C GLN A 46 -3.77 -6.73 -6.74
N GLN A 47 -2.52 -7.14 -6.87
CA GLN A 47 -1.50 -7.09 -5.83
C GLN A 47 -1.22 -5.61 -5.49
N GLY A 48 -1.98 -5.05 -4.55
CA GLY A 48 -1.82 -3.67 -4.08
C GLY A 48 -0.48 -3.44 -3.39
N ALA A 49 -0.13 -2.18 -3.17
CA ALA A 49 1.12 -1.78 -2.54
C ALA A 49 1.31 -2.46 -1.17
N THR A 50 2.27 -3.39 -1.10
CA THR A 50 2.61 -4.13 0.12
C THR A 50 3.76 -3.44 0.85
N GLY A 51 3.47 -2.37 1.58
CA GLY A 51 4.42 -1.70 2.48
C GLY A 51 3.92 -1.72 3.93
N PRO A 52 4.81 -1.70 4.93
CA PRO A 52 4.39 -1.49 6.31
C PRO A 52 3.65 -0.15 6.43
N ASN A 53 2.50 -0.15 7.12
CA ASN A 53 1.59 1.00 7.28
C ASN A 53 0.86 1.49 6.01
N VAL A 54 0.73 0.67 4.96
CA VAL A 54 -0.09 1.03 3.79
C VAL A 54 -1.54 0.57 3.98
N VAL A 55 -2.48 1.52 3.97
CA VAL A 55 -3.91 1.23 3.88
C VAL A 55 -4.27 1.08 2.41
N VAL A 56 -4.58 -0.15 1.99
CA VAL A 56 -5.05 -0.41 0.62
C VAL A 56 -6.53 -0.02 0.52
N LEU A 57 -6.82 0.99 -0.29
CA LEU A 57 -8.18 1.37 -0.64
C LEU A 57 -8.72 0.50 -1.77
N PRO A 58 -10.05 0.29 -1.85
CA PRO A 58 -10.66 -0.42 -2.96
C PRO A 58 -10.45 0.34 -4.28
N ILE A 59 -10.35 -0.41 -5.36
CA ILE A 59 -10.32 0.13 -6.72
C ILE A 59 -11.74 0.55 -7.10
N ILE A 60 -11.89 1.76 -7.63
CA ILE A 60 -13.16 2.33 -8.08
C ILE A 60 -13.16 2.33 -9.61
N GLU A 61 -14.17 1.71 -10.20
CA GLU A 61 -14.35 1.65 -11.65
C GLU A 61 -15.13 2.86 -12.18
N ASP A 62 -14.98 3.17 -13.47
CA ASP A 62 -15.58 4.37 -14.08
C ASP A 62 -17.11 4.42 -13.93
N PHE A 63 -17.80 3.29 -13.98
CA PHE A 63 -19.27 3.25 -13.80
C PHE A 63 -19.72 3.63 -12.37
N GLN A 64 -18.81 3.56 -11.39
CA GLN A 64 -19.07 3.95 -10.01
C GLN A 64 -18.82 5.46 -9.80
N LEU A 65 -18.13 6.10 -10.74
CA LEU A 65 -17.82 7.52 -10.66
C LEU A 65 -19.00 8.37 -11.16
N PRO A 66 -19.25 9.54 -10.55
CA PRO A 66 -20.15 10.55 -11.11
C PRO A 66 -19.75 10.93 -12.54
N LEU A 67 -20.74 11.23 -13.39
CA LEU A 67 -20.55 11.46 -14.83
C LEU A 67 -19.47 12.51 -15.17
N ARG A 68 -19.28 13.53 -14.33
CA ARG A 68 -18.24 14.56 -14.49
C ARG A 68 -16.79 14.05 -14.34
N PHE A 69 -16.60 12.91 -13.68
CA PHE A 69 -15.30 12.29 -13.42
C PHE A 69 -15.08 11.04 -14.27
N GLN A 70 -16.08 10.61 -15.03
CA GLN A 70 -15.94 9.49 -15.95
C GLN A 70 -15.01 9.88 -17.10
N ARG A 71 -14.20 8.92 -17.54
CA ARG A 71 -13.37 9.08 -18.73
C ARG A 71 -14.25 9.22 -19.97
N ARG A 72 -13.79 10.00 -20.95
CA ARG A 72 -14.47 10.05 -22.25
C ARG A 72 -14.23 8.74 -23.01
N PRO A 73 -15.23 8.23 -23.74
CA PRO A 73 -15.02 7.11 -24.65
C PRO A 73 -13.97 7.51 -25.70
N ILE A 74 -13.09 6.57 -26.06
CA ILE A 74 -12.02 6.81 -27.03
C ILE A 74 -12.58 6.59 -28.45
N ASP A 75 -12.34 7.55 -29.33
CA ASP A 75 -12.77 7.48 -30.73
C ASP A 75 -11.82 6.62 -31.58
N ILE A 76 -12.32 6.07 -32.69
CA ILE A 76 -11.52 5.22 -33.61
C ILE A 76 -10.24 5.92 -34.08
N LYS A 77 -10.31 7.21 -34.39
CA LYS A 77 -9.14 8.01 -34.80
C LYS A 77 -8.10 8.12 -33.70
N GLU A 78 -8.54 8.27 -32.45
CA GLU A 78 -7.64 8.33 -31.30
C GLU A 78 -7.00 6.96 -31.07
N ILE A 79 -7.75 5.86 -31.23
CA ILE A 79 -7.23 4.49 -31.17
C ILE A 79 -6.12 4.31 -32.23
N GLU A 80 -6.37 4.71 -33.47
CA GLU A 80 -5.38 4.63 -34.55
C GLU A 80 -4.14 5.49 -34.27
N TYR A 81 -4.34 6.69 -33.75
CA TYR A 81 -3.25 7.61 -33.39
C TYR A 81 -2.38 7.05 -32.26
N ILE A 82 -2.98 6.45 -31.24
CA ILE A 82 -2.28 5.75 -30.15
C ILE A 82 -1.51 4.55 -30.69
N ASN A 83 -2.14 3.73 -31.54
CA ASN A 83 -1.51 2.54 -32.11
C ASN A 83 -0.35 2.88 -33.06
N ARG A 84 -0.45 4.00 -33.80
CA ARG A 84 0.62 4.51 -34.66
C ARG A 84 1.74 5.20 -33.88
N GLY A 85 1.46 5.71 -32.67
CA GLY A 85 2.44 6.36 -31.81
C GLY A 85 2.60 7.87 -32.03
N GLY A 86 1.65 8.52 -32.72
CA GLY A 86 1.68 9.97 -32.97
C GLY A 86 1.39 10.35 -34.42
N PRO A 87 1.48 11.67 -34.73
CA PRO A 87 1.41 12.18 -36.09
C PRO A 87 2.76 11.99 -36.79
N GLU A 88 2.72 11.77 -38.11
CA GLU A 88 3.91 11.78 -38.98
C GLU A 88 4.55 13.18 -39.05
#